data_AF-A0A853JU29-F1
#
_entry.id   AF-A0A853JU29-F1
#
_cell.length_a   1.000
_cell.length_b   1.000
_cell.length_c   1.000
_cell.angle_alpha   90.00
_cell.angle_beta   90.00
_cell.angle_gamma   90.00
#
_symmetry.space_group_name_H-M   'P 1'
#
loop_
_entity.id
_entity.type
_entity.pdbx_description
1 polymer ?
#
loop_
_entity_poly.entity_id
_entity_poly.type
_entity_poly.pdbx_seq_one_letter_code
_entity_poly.pdbx_strand_id
1 'polypeptide(L)'
;IMRVLFKNYTYMMMIQTGSYDMSEVQEELDAFSALTELELIEGKGSLTILEQLLTGNWTKNFCVIPPGQQTTLEDFKSLTL
;
A
#
# COMPACT_ATOMS: atom_id res chain seq x y z
N ILE A 1 -18.81 7.68 -15.81
CA ILE A 1 -17.57 8.35 -15.33
C ILE A 1 -16.51 7.31 -14.95
N MET A 2 -16.82 6.34 -14.08
CA MET A 2 -15.87 5.33 -13.61
C MET A 2 -15.12 4.56 -14.72
N ARG A 3 -15.83 3.99 -15.70
CA ARG A 3 -15.19 3.32 -16.85
C ARG A 3 -14.20 4.21 -17.61
N VAL A 4 -14.49 5.50 -17.74
CA VAL A 4 -13.61 6.44 -18.46
C VAL A 4 -12.34 6.73 -17.65
N LEU A 5 -12.45 6.80 -16.32
CA LEU A 5 -11.31 6.98 -15.42
C LEU A 5 -10.36 5.78 -15.51
N PHE A 6 -10.91 4.57 -15.56
CA PHE A 6 -10.14 3.33 -15.53
C PHE A 6 -9.88 2.69 -16.90
N LYS A 7 -10.28 3.31 -18.01
CA LYS A 7 -10.19 2.74 -19.37
C LYS A 7 -8.79 2.29 -19.81
N ASN A 8 -7.74 2.84 -19.19
CA ASN A 8 -6.33 2.54 -19.50
C ASN A 8 -5.65 1.73 -18.39
N TYR A 9 -6.41 1.26 -17.41
CA TYR A 9 -5.92 0.41 -16.33
C TYR A 9 -6.39 -1.02 -16.62
N THR A 10 -5.55 -2.00 -16.28
CA THR A 10 -5.84 -3.43 -16.55
C THR A 10 -6.17 -4.17 -15.27
N TYR A 11 -5.48 -3.85 -14.18
CA TYR A 11 -5.54 -4.61 -12.93
C TYR A 11 -6.06 -3.77 -11.78
N MET A 12 -6.83 -4.43 -10.93
CA MET A 12 -7.18 -4.01 -9.58
C MET A 12 -6.55 -4.99 -8.61
N MET A 13 -5.60 -4.53 -7.81
CA MET A 13 -4.91 -5.40 -6.87
C MET A 13 -5.52 -5.32 -5.47
N MET A 14 -5.92 -6.47 -4.93
CA MET A 14 -6.24 -6.60 -3.51
C MET A 14 -4.99 -7.05 -2.73
N ILE A 15 -4.63 -6.30 -1.69
CA ILE A 15 -3.39 -6.51 -0.92
C ILE A 15 -3.64 -7.41 0.30
N GLN A 16 -3.36 -8.70 0.15
CA GLN A 16 -3.47 -9.69 1.22
C GLN A 16 -2.45 -9.44 2.33
N THR A 17 -2.88 -8.81 3.43
CA THR A 17 -2.07 -8.58 4.65
C THR A 17 -2.43 -9.51 5.81
N GLY A 18 -3.53 -10.26 5.71
CA GLY A 18 -4.06 -11.10 6.78
C GLY A 18 -4.77 -10.32 7.90
N SER A 19 -5.06 -9.03 7.71
CA SER A 19 -5.68 -8.15 8.71
C SER A 19 -7.20 -7.99 8.56
N TYR A 20 -7.80 -8.62 7.55
CA TYR A 20 -9.22 -8.55 7.26
C TYR A 20 -9.69 -9.87 6.60
N ASP A 21 -11.00 -10.13 6.67
CA ASP A 21 -11.60 -11.29 6.03
C ASP A 21 -11.99 -10.94 4.59
N MET A 22 -11.44 -11.70 3.63
CA MET A 22 -11.73 -11.51 2.21
C MET A 22 -13.18 -11.79 1.86
N SER A 23 -13.84 -12.68 2.60
CA SER A 23 -15.24 -13.01 2.36
C SER A 23 -16.17 -11.84 2.64
N GLU A 24 -15.78 -10.91 3.50
CA GLU A 24 -16.58 -9.72 3.85
C GLU A 24 -16.57 -8.66 2.73
N VAL A 25 -15.55 -8.64 1.87
CA VAL A 25 -15.35 -7.61 0.84
C VAL A 25 -15.54 -8.13 -0.59
N GLN A 26 -15.74 -9.43 -0.78
CA GLN A 26 -15.81 -10.05 -2.10
C GLN A 26 -16.92 -9.47 -2.99
N GLU A 27 -18.11 -9.23 -2.42
CA GLU A 27 -19.24 -8.67 -3.17
C GLU A 27 -18.93 -7.26 -3.71
N GLU A 28 -18.26 -6.43 -2.91
CA GLU A 28 -17.84 -5.09 -3.33
C GLU A 28 -16.77 -5.13 -4.42
N LEU A 29 -15.81 -6.07 -4.31
CA LEU A 29 -14.77 -6.28 -5.32
C LEU A 29 -15.37 -6.72 -6.66
N ASP A 30 -16.33 -7.65 -6.64
CA ASP A 30 -17.01 -8.13 -7.84
C ASP A 30 -17.82 -7.01 -8.51
N ALA A 31 -18.57 -6.24 -7.72
CA ALA A 31 -19.33 -5.10 -8.21
C ALA A 31 -18.43 -4.02 -8.83
N PHE A 32 -17.29 -3.76 -8.19
CA PHE A 32 -16.33 -2.77 -8.66
C PHE A 32 -15.58 -3.23 -9.92
N SER A 33 -15.22 -4.52 -10.01
CA SER A 33 -14.66 -5.11 -11.23
C SER A 33 -15.64 -5.03 -12.40
N ALA A 34 -16.92 -5.37 -12.19
CA ALA A 34 -17.95 -5.26 -13.22
C ALA A 34 -18.20 -3.80 -13.68
N LEU A 35 -18.07 -2.84 -12.77
CA LEU A 35 -18.22 -1.41 -13.09
C LEU A 35 -17.04 -0.87 -13.89
N THR A 36 -15.82 -1.33 -13.60
CA THR A 36 -14.56 -0.76 -14.12
C THR A 36 -13.93 -1.57 -15.25
N GLU A 37 -14.33 -2.83 -15.44
CA GLU A 37 -13.73 -3.81 -16.35
C GLU A 37 -12.26 -4.16 -16.00
N LEU A 38 -11.86 -3.91 -14.74
CA LEU A 38 -10.52 -4.27 -14.24
C LEU A 38 -10.47 -5.72 -13.78
N GLU A 39 -9.37 -6.40 -14.11
CA GLU A 39 -9.08 -7.74 -13.61
C GLU A 39 -8.64 -7.67 -12.14
N LEU A 40 -9.38 -8.38 -11.28
CA LEU A 40 -9.02 -8.53 -9.87
C LEU A 40 -7.82 -9.46 -9.74
N ILE A 41 -6.73 -8.98 -9.14
CA ILE A 41 -5.54 -9.76 -8.81
C ILE A 41 -5.24 -9.65 -7.32
N GLU A 42 -4.62 -10.69 -6.76
CA GLU A 42 -4.16 -10.67 -5.38
C GLU A 42 -2.67 -10.36 -5.30
N GLY A 43 -2.30 -9.42 -4.44
CA GLY A 43 -0.93 -9.09 -4.10
C GLY A 43 -0.62 -9.46 -2.66
N LYS A 44 0.51 -10.12 -2.41
CA LYS A 44 0.97 -10.35 -1.03
C LYS A 44 1.45 -9.05 -0.42
N GLY A 45 0.78 -8.61 0.65
CA GLY A 45 1.18 -7.46 1.46
C GLY A 45 1.87 -7.86 2.76
N SER A 46 2.20 -6.86 3.57
CA SER A 46 2.74 -7.04 4.92
C SER A 46 2.34 -5.88 5.84
N LEU A 47 2.18 -6.17 7.13
CA LEU A 47 2.00 -5.19 8.20
C LEU A 47 3.33 -4.65 8.76
N THR A 48 4.47 -5.14 8.27
CA THR A 48 5.81 -4.85 8.85
C THR A 48 6.08 -3.36 9.09
N ILE A 49 5.69 -2.47 8.18
CA ILE A 49 5.92 -1.01 8.35
C ILE A 49 5.09 -0.46 9.51
N LEU A 50 3.82 -0.88 9.62
CA LEU A 50 2.93 -0.45 10.71
C LEU A 50 3.41 -1.00 12.06
N GLU A 51 3.80 -2.28 12.10
CA GLU A 51 4.36 -2.90 13.30
C GLU A 51 5.62 -2.16 13.78
N GLN A 52 6.55 -1.87 12.87
CA GLN A 52 7.77 -1.12 13.17
C GLN A 52 7.48 0.30 13.64
N LEU A 53 6.53 0.99 13.01
CA LEU A 53 6.12 2.34 13.39
C LEU A 53 5.62 2.36 14.84
N LEU A 54 4.69 1.46 15.18
CA LEU A 54 4.01 1.42 16.47
C LEU A 54 4.89 0.90 17.61
N THR A 55 5.86 0.04 17.31
CA THR A 55 6.78 -0.54 18.31
C THR A 55 8.04 0.31 18.53
N GLY A 56 8.27 1.34 17.72
CA GLY A 56 9.49 2.14 17.77
C GLY A 56 10.70 1.47 17.08
N ASN A 57 10.50 0.35 16.37
CA ASN A 57 11.57 -0.35 15.66
C ASN A 57 11.81 0.26 14.27
N TRP A 58 12.43 1.44 14.23
CA TRP A 58 12.61 2.23 13.00
C TRP A 58 13.93 1.98 12.27
N THR A 59 14.57 0.84 12.50
CA THR A 59 15.96 0.60 12.09
C THR A 59 16.16 0.30 10.60
N LYS A 60 15.15 -0.25 9.92
CA LYS A 60 15.28 -0.78 8.55
C LYS A 60 14.52 0.01 7.49
N ASN A 61 13.27 0.35 7.77
CA ASN A 61 12.36 0.92 6.77
C ASN A 61 12.05 2.40 6.99
N PHE A 62 12.78 3.06 7.90
CA PHE A 62 12.55 4.45 8.26
C PHE A 62 13.87 5.23 8.23
N CYS A 63 13.80 6.45 7.71
CA CYS A 63 14.79 7.47 8.01
C CYS A 63 14.26 8.30 9.19
N VAL A 64 15.00 8.33 10.29
CA VAL A 64 14.62 9.04 11.51
C VAL A 64 15.50 10.28 11.64
N ILE A 65 14.90 11.46 11.50
CA ILE A 65 15.61 12.74 11.61
C ILE A 65 15.39 13.31 13.02
N PRO A 66 16.47 13.61 13.78
CA PRO A 66 16.35 14.21 15.09
C PRO A 66 15.66 15.59 15.06
N PRO A 67 14.93 15.97 16.12
CA PRO A 67 14.33 17.30 16.21
C PRO A 67 15.38 18.41 16.24
N GLY A 68 15.07 19.55 15.63
CA GLY A 68 15.96 20.72 15.59
C GLY A 68 17.06 20.66 14.54
N GLN A 69 17.13 19.60 13.74
CA GLN A 69 18.06 19.47 12.62
C GLN A 69 17.41 19.96 11.31
N GLN A 70 18.17 20.66 10.47
CA GLN A 70 17.76 20.96 9.09
C GLN A 70 17.83 19.69 8.25
N THR A 71 16.71 19.33 7.62
CA THR A 71 16.64 18.21 6.67
C THR A 71 17.34 18.55 5.35
N THR A 72 18.12 17.61 4.84
CA THR A 72 18.84 17.71 3.56
C THR A 72 18.57 16.46 2.70
N LEU A 73 18.95 16.51 1.42
CA LEU A 73 18.87 15.34 0.54
C LEU A 73 19.77 14.19 0.99
N GLU A 74 20.85 14.47 1.73
CA GLU A 74 21.76 13.43 2.23
C GLU A 74 21.07 12.47 3.21
N ASP A 75 20.12 12.97 4.00
CA ASP A 75 19.39 12.18 5.00
C ASP A 75 18.62 10.99 4.37
N PHE A 76 18.30 11.08 3.07
CA PHE A 76 17.55 10.06 2.35
C PHE A 76 18.43 9.14 1.48
N LYS A 77 19.71 9.46 1.27
CA LYS A 77 20.57 8.71 0.33
C LYS A 77 20.93 7.30 0.80
N SER A 78 20.83 7.04 2.10
CA SER A 78 21.07 5.72 2.69
C SER A 78 19.88 4.77 2.52
N LEU A 79 18.70 5.27 2.13
CA LEU A 79 17.54 4.45 1.83
C LEU A 79 17.74 3.82 0.45
N THR A 80 18.03 2.51 0.43
CA THR A 80 18.04 1.74 -0.82
C THR A 80 16.60 1.33 -1.13
N LEU A 81 16.08 1.73 -2.29
CA LEU A 81 14.77 1.31 -2.81
C LEU A 81 14.81 -0.15 -3.29
#